data_AF-A0A354GRV7-F1
#
_entry.id   AF-A0A354GRV7-F1
#
_cell.length_a   1.000
_cell.length_b   1.000
_cell.length_c   1.000
_cell.angle_alpha   90.00
_cell.angle_beta   90.00
_cell.angle_gamma   90.00
#
_symmetry.space_group_name_H-M   'P 1'
#
loop_
_entity.id
_entity.type
_entity.pdbx_description
1 polymer ?
#
loop_
_entity_poly.entity_id
_entity_poly.type
_entity_poly.pdbx_seq_one_letter_code
_entity_poly.pdbx_strand_id
1 'polypeptide(L)' 'MVHLQKLQDKYAKDGLQVLAIAVFPNRDKARKLTKDMGITYPVFNGYDSDLAKRLAFG' A
#
# COMPACT_ATOMS: atom_id res chain seq x y z
N MET A 1 3.94 -2.84 -14.47
CA MET A 1 3.11 -3.58 -13.50
C MET A 1 3.97 -3.89 -12.27
N VAL A 2 3.55 -3.43 -11.09
CA VAL A 2 4.32 -3.52 -9.83
C VAL A 2 4.46 -5.00 -9.40
N HIS A 3 5.63 -5.39 -8.87
CA HIS A 3 5.92 -6.78 -8.47
C HIS A 3 4.96 -7.31 -7.39
N LEU A 4 4.56 -6.46 -6.43
CA LEU A 4 3.56 -6.80 -5.41
C LEU A 4 2.18 -7.09 -5.99
N GLN A 5 1.78 -6.38 -7.05
CA GLN A 5 0.51 -6.63 -7.74
C GLN A 5 0.48 -8.04 -8.33
N LYS A 6 1.58 -8.46 -8.98
CA LYS A 6 1.70 -9.83 -9.53
C LYS A 6 1.56 -10.92 -8.46
N LEU A 7 2.08 -10.68 -7.25
CA LEU A 7 1.98 -11.63 -6.15
C LEU A 7 0.55 -11.70 -5.60
N GLN A 8 -0.09 -10.54 -5.41
CA GLN A 8 -1.51 -10.48 -5.03
C GLN A 8 -2.37 -11.24 -6.04
N ASP A 9 -2.23 -10.95 -7.33
CA ASP A 9 -3.04 -11.57 -8.39
C ASP A 9 -2.87 -13.10 -8.42
N LYS A 10 -1.65 -13.60 -8.16
CA LYS A 10 -1.33 -15.02 -8.20
C LYS A 10 -1.86 -15.79 -7.00
N TYR A 11 -1.72 -15.23 -5.80
CA TYR A 11 -1.94 -15.95 -4.53
C TYR A 11 -3.16 -15.47 -3.74
N ALA A 12 -3.93 -14.48 -4.23
CA ALA A 12 -5.15 -14.03 -3.57
C ALA A 12 -6.15 -15.16 -3.33
N LYS A 13 -6.29 -16.07 -4.29
CA LYS A 13 -7.14 -17.27 -4.18
C LYS A 13 -6.69 -18.23 -3.08
N ASP A 14 -5.41 -18.17 -2.70
CA ASP A 14 -4.80 -19.00 -1.67
C ASP A 14 -4.80 -18.28 -0.31
N GLY A 15 -5.48 -17.13 -0.20
CA GLY A 15 -5.64 -16.37 1.03
C GLY A 15 -4.62 -15.24 1.23
N LEU A 16 -3.72 -14.99 0.27
CA LEU A 16 -2.77 -13.88 0.38
C LEU A 16 -3.51 -12.53 0.28
N GLN A 17 -3.31 -11.68 1.28
CA GLN A 17 -3.77 -10.29 1.25
C GLN A 17 -2.58 -9.34 1.36
N VAL A 18 -2.39 -8.53 0.32
CA VAL A 18 -1.43 -7.44 0.27
C VAL A 18 -2.14 -6.15 0.65
N LEU A 19 -1.52 -5.41 1.56
CA LEU A 19 -1.91 -4.06 1.96
C LEU A 19 -0.64 -3.22 2.09
N ALA A 20 -0.71 -1.97 1.63
CA ALA A 20 0.39 -1.04 1.77
C ALA A 20 0.04 0.04 2.77
N ILE A 21 0.95 0.28 3.70
CA ILE A 21 0.93 1.46 4.56
C ILE A 21 2.02 2.37 4.04
N ALA A 22 1.65 3.56 3.61
CA ALA A 22 2.59 4.51 3.07
C ALA A 22 2.46 5.84 3.81
N VAL A 23 3.59 6.38 4.23
CA VAL A 23 3.66 7.62 5.01
C VAL A 23 3.78 8.77 4.02
N PHE A 24 2.65 9.44 3.75
CA PHE A 24 2.64 10.56 2.83
C PHE A 24 2.19 11.84 3.53
N PRO A 25 2.99 12.93 3.45
CA PRO A 25 2.57 14.22 3.99
C PRO A 25 1.40 14.83 3.18
N ASN A 26 1.19 14.41 1.92
CA ASN A 26 0.10 14.88 1.07
C ASN A 26 -0.71 13.70 0.51
N ARG A 27 -1.99 13.62 0.91
CA ARG A 27 -2.92 12.53 0.55
C ARG A 27 -3.27 12.48 -0.94
N ASP A 28 -3.39 13.63 -1.61
CA ASP A 28 -3.78 13.67 -3.02
C ASP A 28 -2.66 13.21 -3.94
N LYS A 29 -1.41 13.59 -3.62
CA LYS A 29 -0.23 13.09 -4.34
C LYS A 29 -0.09 11.57 -4.18
N ALA A 30 -0.34 11.06 -2.98
CA ALA A 30 -0.33 9.63 -2.71
C ALA A 30 -1.35 8.86 -3.57
N ARG A 31 -2.59 9.35 -3.60
CA ARG A 31 -3.67 8.72 -4.38
C ARG A 31 -3.41 8.74 -5.88
N LYS A 32 -2.77 9.80 -6.38
CA LYS A 32 -2.37 9.87 -7.79
C LYS A 32 -1.25 8.87 -8.10
N LEU A 33 -0.21 8.84 -7.26
CA LEU A 33 0.92 7.92 -7.43
C LEU A 33 0.47 6.45 -7.43
N THR A 34 -0.41 6.05 -6.52
CA THR A 34 -0.90 4.65 -6.45
C THR A 34 -1.67 4.26 -7.70
N LYS A 35 -2.49 5.17 -8.24
CA LYS A 35 -3.18 4.98 -9.52
C LYS A 35 -2.20 4.88 -10.69
N ASP A 36 -1.22 5.79 -10.77
CA ASP A 36 -0.22 5.82 -11.85
C ASP A 36 0.64 4.55 -11.85
N MET A 37 0.89 3.96 -10.67
CA MET A 37 1.59 2.69 -10.53
C MET A 37 0.74 1.46 -10.87
N GLY A 38 -0.58 1.61 -11.07
CA GLY A 38 -1.49 0.50 -11.35
C GLY A 38 -1.69 -0.43 -10.15
N ILE A 39 -1.59 0.10 -8.93
CA ILE A 39 -1.83 -0.65 -7.69
C ILE A 39 -3.33 -0.78 -7.46
N THR A 40 -3.83 -2.00 -7.29
CA THR A 40 -5.26 -2.26 -7.04
C THR A 40 -5.55 -2.67 -5.59
N TYR A 41 -4.53 -3.08 -4.84
CA TYR A 41 -4.68 -3.39 -3.42
C TYR A 41 -4.79 -2.14 -2.54
N PRO A 42 -5.40 -2.25 -1.34
CA PRO A 42 -5.59 -1.10 -0.44
C PRO A 42 -4.26 -0.42 -0.05
N VAL A 43 -4.25 0.91 -0.13
CA VAL A 43 -3.13 1.74 0.35
C VAL A 43 -3.64 2.71 1.40
N PHE A 44 -3.13 2.57 2.62
CA PHE A 44 -3.48 3.41 3.76
C PHE A 44 -2.42 4.50 3.93
N ASN A 45 -2.86 5.74 4.20
CA ASN A 45 -1.92 6.78 4.61
C ASN A 45 -1.56 6.59 6.08
N GLY A 46 -0.31 6.23 6.34
CA GLY A 46 0.24 6.01 7.67
C GLY A 46 0.68 7.29 8.39
N TYR A 47 0.61 8.47 7.77
CA TYR A 47 1.18 9.71 8.31
C TYR A 47 0.70 10.04 9.74
N ASP A 48 -0.58 9.81 10.02
CA ASP A 48 -1.21 10.05 11.33
C ASP A 48 -1.37 8.77 12.17
N SER A 49 -0.97 7.61 11.64
CA SER A 49 -1.19 6.32 12.28
C SER A 49 -0.04 5.97 13.22
N ASP A 50 -0.36 5.80 14.51
CA ASP A 50 0.61 5.31 15.51
C ASP A 50 1.15 3.93 15.13
N LEU A 51 0.31 3.06 14.56
CA LEU A 51 0.70 1.76 14.03
C LEU A 51 1.71 1.90 12.87
N ALA A 52 1.50 2.83 11.95
CA ALA A 52 2.41 3.04 10.84
C ALA A 52 3.77 3.59 11.29
N LYS A 53 3.77 4.48 12.28
CA LYS A 53 5.00 4.99 12.91
C LYS A 53 5.78 3.87 13.59
N ARG A 54 5.09 2.99 14.33
CA ARG A 54 5.70 1.80 14.97
C ARG A 54 6.27 0.80 13.95
N LEU A 55 5.60 0.58 12.83
CA LEU A 55 6.06 -0.37 11.80
C LEU A 55 7.20 0.19 10.93
N ALA A 56 7.27 1.51 10.75
CA ALA A 56 8.32 2.15 9.95
C ALA A 56 9.64 2.38 10.71
N PHE A 57 9.59 2.46 12.05
CA PHE A 57 10.73 2.81 12.89
C PHE A 57 10.97 1.86 14.07
N GLY A 58 10.20 0.77 14.17
CA GLY A 58 10.33 -0.26 15.21
C GLY A 58 11.28 -1.39 14.84
#